data_AF-A0A182EUU7-F1
#
_entry.id   AF-A0A182EUU7-F1
#
_cell.length_a   1.000
_cell.length_b   1.000
_cell.length_c   1.000
_cell.angle_alpha   90.00
_cell.angle_beta   90.00
_cell.angle_gamma   90.00
#
_symmetry.space_group_name_H-M   'P 1'
#
loop_
_entity.id
_entity.type
_entity.pdbx_description
1 polymer ?
#
loop_
_entity_poly.entity_id
_entity_poly.type
_entity_poly.pdbx_seq_one_letter_code
_entity_poly.pdbx_strand_id
1 'polypeptide(L)'
;MYCFRAAYLCAAGIATLLNRMEKPFVTVGVDGSVYRFHPTFPRLLDEKIEQLIDKKLKYQLMLSEDGSGRGAALVAAVASRIRNESCSHTPDE
;
A
#
# COMPACT_ATOMS: atom_id res chain seq x y z
N MET A 1 -16.86 19.13 -4.90
CA MET A 1 -17.78 18.06 -4.41
C MET A 1 -17.47 16.66 -4.95
N TYR A 2 -16.68 16.49 -6.02
CA TYR A 2 -16.38 15.16 -6.61
C TYR A 2 -15.37 14.30 -5.82
N CYS A 3 -14.37 14.92 -5.19
CA CYS A 3 -13.29 14.19 -4.50
C CYS A 3 -13.74 13.44 -3.23
N PHE A 4 -14.85 13.86 -2.60
CA PHE A 4 -15.38 13.24 -1.37
C PHE A 4 -15.84 11.81 -1.60
N ARG A 5 -16.56 11.56 -2.70
CA ARG A 5 -17.06 10.21 -3.02
C ARG A 5 -15.92 9.25 -3.31
N ALA A 6 -14.89 9.73 -4.02
CA ALA A 6 -13.69 8.94 -4.30
C ALA A 6 -12.94 8.60 -3.00
N ALA A 7 -12.73 9.58 -2.12
CA ALA A 7 -12.07 9.35 -0.82
C ALA A 7 -12.83 8.30 0.01
N TYR A 8 -14.16 8.36 0.05
CA TYR A 8 -14.96 7.45 0.87
C TYR A 8 -14.92 6.01 0.32
N LEU A 9 -14.96 5.86 -1.00
CA LEU A 9 -14.84 4.55 -1.63
C LEU A 9 -13.45 3.94 -1.41
N CYS A 10 -12.39 4.74 -1.55
CA CYS A 10 -11.03 4.32 -1.23
C CYS A 10 -10.88 3.93 0.25
N ALA A 11 -11.42 4.75 1.17
CA ALA A 11 -11.40 4.47 2.60
C ALA A 11 -12.08 3.14 2.93
N ALA A 12 -13.24 2.86 2.34
CA ALA A 12 -13.96 1.61 2.55
C ALA A 12 -13.15 0.37 2.10
N GLY A 13 -12.47 0.47 0.96
CA GLY A 13 -11.57 -0.59 0.47
C GLY A 13 -10.38 -0.82 1.41
N ILE A 14 -9.74 0.26 1.87
CA ILE A 14 -8.59 0.19 2.78
C ILE A 14 -9.03 -0.40 4.14
N ALA A 15 -10.12 0.09 4.71
CA ALA A 15 -10.64 -0.39 5.99
C ALA A 15 -11.03 -1.88 5.93
N THR A 16 -11.66 -2.31 4.84
CA THR A 16 -11.99 -3.72 4.62
C THR A 16 -10.74 -4.59 4.62
N LEU A 17 -9.66 -4.12 3.95
CA LEU A 17 -8.40 -4.86 3.90
C LEU A 17 -7.71 -4.90 5.27
N LEU A 18 -7.71 -3.79 6.00
CA LEU A 18 -7.15 -3.70 7.35
C LEU A 18 -7.85 -4.67 8.30
N ASN A 19 -9.19 -4.67 8.29
CA ASN A 19 -10.00 -5.57 9.10
C ASN A 19 -9.79 -7.04 8.68
N ARG A 20 -9.62 -7.32 7.37
CA ARG A 20 -9.32 -8.68 6.86
C ARG A 20 -7.96 -9.20 7.31
N MET A 21 -6.96 -8.32 7.43
CA MET A 21 -5.59 -8.70 7.80
C MET A 21 -5.42 -8.94 9.30
N GLU A 22 -6.22 -8.29 10.15
CA GLU A 22 -6.18 -8.38 11.61
C GLU A 22 -4.78 -8.18 12.22
N LYS A 23 -3.95 -7.34 11.57
CA LYS A 23 -2.59 -7.05 12.03
C LYS A 23 -2.58 -5.85 12.99
N PRO A 24 -1.77 -5.89 14.06
CA PRO A 24 -1.75 -4.83 15.07
C PRO A 24 -1.31 -3.47 14.52
N PHE A 25 -0.48 -3.46 13.48
CA PHE A 25 -0.01 -2.25 12.81
C PHE A 25 0.20 -2.49 11.31
N VAL A 26 -0.37 -1.63 10.47
CA VAL A 26 -0.23 -1.69 9.00
C VAL A 26 0.09 -0.31 8.44
N THR A 27 1.14 -0.22 7.62
CA THR A 27 1.44 0.97 6.84
C THR A 27 0.83 0.85 5.45
N VAL A 28 -0.01 1.82 5.08
CA VAL A 28 -0.63 1.90 3.76
C VAL A 28 0.15 2.92 2.93
N GLY A 29 0.84 2.44 1.89
CA GLY A 29 1.51 3.30 0.92
C GLY A 29 0.49 3.95 0.00
N VAL A 30 0.54 5.28 -0.12
CA VAL A 30 -0.34 6.08 -0.98
C VAL A 30 0.52 6.85 -1.97
N ASP A 31 0.16 6.76 -3.25
CA ASP A 31 0.76 7.56 -4.32
C ASP A 31 -0.36 8.15 -5.19
N GLY A 32 -0.09 9.29 -5.81
CA GLY A 32 -1.01 9.98 -6.70
C GLY A 32 -1.15 11.47 -6.43
N SER A 33 -1.35 12.21 -7.51
CA SER A 33 -1.51 13.67 -7.50
C SER A 33 -2.70 14.14 -6.65
N VAL A 34 -3.79 13.37 -6.59
CA VAL A 34 -4.97 13.70 -5.78
C VAL A 34 -4.63 13.72 -4.28
N TYR A 35 -3.87 12.74 -3.80
CA TYR A 35 -3.44 12.70 -2.41
C TYR A 35 -2.36 13.76 -2.11
N ARG A 36 -1.48 14.06 -3.08
CA ARG A 36 -0.39 15.03 -2.93
C ARG A 36 -0.83 16.49 -2.98
N PHE A 37 -1.69 16.84 -3.92
CA PHE A 37 -2.00 18.24 -4.24
C PHE A 37 -3.36 18.72 -3.71
N HIS A 38 -4.25 17.81 -3.29
CA HIS A 38 -5.56 18.20 -2.80
C HIS A 38 -5.56 18.44 -1.28
N PRO A 39 -5.83 19.66 -0.80
CA PRO A 39 -5.64 20.02 0.62
C PRO A 39 -6.55 19.26 1.58
N THR A 40 -7.73 18.83 1.13
CA THR A 40 -8.73 18.16 1.98
C THR A 40 -8.77 16.63 1.83
N PHE A 41 -8.14 16.07 0.79
CA PHE A 41 -8.33 14.66 0.44
C PHE A 41 -7.70 13.70 1.46
N PRO A 42 -6.44 13.90 1.91
CA PRO A 42 -5.83 13.05 2.92
C PRO A 42 -6.63 13.01 4.22
N ARG A 43 -7.10 14.18 4.70
CA ARG A 43 -7.88 14.29 5.93
C ARG A 43 -9.21 13.52 5.85
N LEU A 44 -9.92 13.61 4.73
CA LEU A 44 -11.19 12.90 4.55
C LEU A 44 -11.00 11.40 4.42
N LEU A 45 -9.91 10.98 3.79
CA LEU A 45 -9.56 9.57 3.66
C LEU A 45 -9.27 8.98 5.05
N ASP A 46 -8.42 9.64 5.83
CA ASP A 46 -8.02 9.23 7.18
C ASP A 46 -9.22 9.17 8.14
N GLU A 47 -10.03 10.24 8.18
CA GLU A 47 -11.24 10.30 9.03
C GLU A 47 -12.22 9.16 8.71
N LYS A 48 -12.34 8.76 7.44
CA LYS A 48 -13.23 7.68 7.05
C LYS A 48 -12.66 6.29 7.26
N ILE A 49 -11.36 6.11 7.12
CA ILE A 49 -10.72 4.84 7.48
C ILE A 49 -10.89 4.62 8.98
N GLU A 50 -10.61 5.63 9.81
CA GLU A 50 -10.74 5.54 11.26
C GLU A 50 -12.17 5.22 11.72
N GLN A 51 -13.19 5.69 11.00
CA GLN A 51 -14.59 5.34 11.27
C GLN A 51 -14.97 3.90 10.91
N LEU A 52 -14.22 3.24 10.02
CA LEU A 52 -14.56 1.92 9.47
C LEU A 52 -13.68 0.78 10.00
N ILE A 53 -12.50 1.08 10.55
CA ILE A 53 -11.61 0.06 11.10
C ILE A 53 -12.02 -0.36 12.52
N ASP A 54 -11.63 -1.57 12.90
CA ASP A 54 -11.71 -1.99 14.30
C ASP A 54 -10.79 -1.16 15.20
N LYS A 55 -11.30 -0.72 16.35
CA LYS A 55 -10.58 0.13 17.33
C LYS A 55 -9.27 -0.49 17.87
N LYS A 56 -9.06 -1.78 17.65
CA LYS A 56 -7.87 -2.53 18.09
C LYS A 56 -6.73 -2.47 17.07
N LEU A 57 -7.02 -2.12 15.82
CA LEU A 57 -6.06 -2.09 14.73
C LEU A 57 -5.49 -0.67 14.59
N LYS A 58 -4.17 -0.57 14.38
CA LYS A 58 -3.51 0.69 14.09
C LYS A 58 -3.06 0.71 12.64
N TYR A 59 -3.16 1.87 12.01
CA TYR A 59 -2.67 2.08 10.65
C TYR A 59 -1.94 3.41 10.52
N GLN A 60 -1.14 3.52 9.47
CA GLN A 60 -0.49 4.76 9.09
C GLN A 60 -0.52 4.91 7.57
N LEU A 61 -0.97 6.06 7.08
CA LEU A 61 -0.85 6.42 5.67
C LEU A 61 0.55 7.01 5.42
N MET A 62 1.25 6.50 4.41
CA MET A 62 2.58 6.97 4.03
C MET A 62 2.62 7.34 2.56
N LEU A 63 3.07 8.56 2.25
CA LEU A 63 3.24 8.98 0.86
C LEU A 63 4.44 8.26 0.24
N SER A 64 4.26 7.64 -0.91
CA SER A 64 5.36 7.10 -1.71
C SER A 64 5.89 8.16 -2.67
N GLU A 65 7.22 8.38 -2.68
CA GLU A 65 7.85 9.32 -3.63
C GLU A 65 8.03 8.74 -5.03
N ASP A 66 8.37 7.45 -5.12
CA ASP A 66 8.61 6.74 -6.38
C ASP A 66 8.41 5.22 -6.18
N GLY A 67 7.15 4.82 -6.01
CA GLY A 67 6.79 3.41 -5.86
C GLY A 67 6.98 2.62 -7.17
N SER A 68 6.80 3.27 -8.32
CA SER A 68 6.84 2.61 -9.63
C SER A 68 8.26 2.21 -10.03
N GLY A 69 9.25 3.11 -9.90
CA GLY A 69 10.63 2.82 -10.28
C GLY A 69 11.32 1.87 -9.30
N ARG A 70 11.30 2.19 -8.01
CA ARG A 70 12.00 1.40 -6.98
C ARG A 70 11.39 0.02 -6.77
N GLY A 71 10.06 -0.07 -6.82
CA GLY A 71 9.35 -1.35 -6.70
C GLY A 71 9.67 -2.29 -7.85
N ALA A 72 9.65 -1.78 -9.10
CA ALA A 72 9.99 -2.57 -10.27
C ALA A 72 11.45 -3.07 -10.25
N ALA A 73 12.39 -2.20 -9.86
CA ALA A 73 13.79 -2.57 -9.73
C ALA A 73 14.02 -3.67 -8.69
N LEU A 74 13.35 -3.58 -7.53
CA LEU A 74 13.45 -4.60 -6.48
C LEU A 74 12.92 -5.95 -6.96
N VAL A 75 11.75 -5.97 -7.60
CA VAL A 75 11.17 -7.21 -8.14
C VAL A 75 12.07 -7.81 -9.23
N ALA A 76 12.64 -6.98 -10.11
CA ALA A 76 13.58 -7.44 -11.13
C ALA A 76 14.86 -8.03 -10.54
N ALA A 77 15.39 -7.45 -9.46
CA ALA A 77 16.55 -7.97 -8.75
C ALA A 77 16.26 -9.33 -8.09
N VAL A 78 15.10 -9.45 -7.42
CA VAL A 78 14.66 -10.72 -6.81
C VAL A 78 14.44 -11.80 -7.87
N ALA A 79 13.77 -11.49 -8.97
CA ALA A 79 13.56 -12.42 -10.09
C ALA A 79 14.89 -12.86 -10.73
N SER A 80 15.88 -11.96 -10.82
CA SER A 80 17.21 -12.30 -11.32
C SER A 80 17.99 -13.19 -10.35
N ARG A 81 17.87 -12.96 -9.04
CA ARG A 81 18.44 -13.82 -8.02
C ARG A 81 17.85 -15.24 -8.06
N ILE A 82 16.53 -15.38 -8.09
CA ILE A 82 15.85 -16.68 -8.14
C ILE A 82 16.28 -17.49 -9.37
N ARG A 83 16.40 -16.82 -10.53
CA ARG A 83 16.92 -17.46 -11.76
C ARG A 83 18.35 -17.98 -11.58
N ASN A 84 19.22 -17.19 -10.96
CA ASN A 84 20.60 -17.60 -10.71
C ASN A 84 20.69 -18.76 -9.70
N GLU A 85 19.87 -18.75 -8.63
CA GLU A 85 19.80 -19.84 -7.65
C GLU A 85 19.27 -21.15 -8.28
N SER A 86 18.31 -21.05 -9.21
CA SER A 86 17.82 -22.22 -9.96
C SER A 86 18.84 -22.82 -10.93
N CYS A 87 19.83 -22.02 -11.37
CA CYS A 87 20.90 -22.48 -12.27
C CYS A 87 22.11 -23.05 -11.53
N SER A 88 22.26 -22.78 -10.23
CA SER A 88 23.35 -23.33 -9.39
C SER A 88 23.09 -24.74 -8.85
N HIS A 89 21.91 -25.32 -9.10
CA HIS A 89 21.67 -26.76 -8.96
C HIS A 89 21.98 -27.49 -10.28
N THR A 90 23.23 -27.39 -10.73
CA THR A 90 23.80 -28.45 -11.56
C THR A 90 24.19 -29.57 -10.59
N PRO A 91 23.62 -30.79 -10.68
CA PRO A 91 24.18 -31.92 -9.97
C PRO A 91 25.62 -32.08 -10.46
N ASP A 92 26.57 -31.95 -9.55
CA ASP A 92 27.97 -32.25 -9.80
C ASP A 92 28.07 -33.70 -10.33
N GLU A 93 28.53 -33.85 -11.58
CA GLU A 93 29.10 -35.11 -12.11
C GLU A 93 30.56 -35.25 -11.67
#